data_AF-A0A7C4RDG4-F1
#
_entry.id   AF-A0A7C4RDG4-F1
#
_cell.length_a   1.000
_cell.length_b   1.000
_cell.length_c   1.000
_cell.angle_alpha   90.00
_cell.angle_beta   90.00
_cell.angle_gamma   90.00
#
_symmetry.space_group_name_H-M   'P 1'
#
loop_
_entity.id
_entity.type
_entity.pdbx_description
1 polymer ?
#
loop_
_entity_poly.entity_id
_entity_poly.type
_entity_poly.pdbx_seq_one_letter_code
_entity_poly.pdbx_strand_id
1 'polypeptide(L)'
;MAIKQESLIDVAARILGIAILITLLVYAYPRFYSALLEAPNYLLIDEFKGGNTIGFRYAYVGAWMLIISQVYVFLKYFIRNFRIRIKLAKWLNIHCILNTTGFALIIIHSGFPYSFRYWEPFTRINVFTGLEGLIGIRGLLAWVLLLAFTSGFLNRYGSNLKLKRISNRIHFYSILILYALACIHILLSITFPETR
;
A
#
# COMPACT_ATOMS: atom_id res chain seq x y z
N MET A 1 16.78 21.99 27.40
CA MET A 1 15.82 21.05 26.78
C MET A 1 16.38 20.68 25.42
N ALA A 2 16.96 19.49 25.26
CA ALA A 2 17.64 19.11 24.02
C ALA A 2 16.61 18.79 22.93
N ILE A 3 16.60 19.58 21.85
CA ILE A 3 15.86 19.28 20.62
C ILE A 3 16.53 18.03 20.05
N LYS A 4 15.84 16.89 20.10
CA LYS A 4 16.35 15.65 19.54
C LYS A 4 16.35 15.80 18.02
N GLN A 5 17.54 15.93 17.44
CA GLN A 5 17.72 16.11 16.00
C GLN A 5 17.03 14.94 15.28
N GLU A 6 15.98 15.25 14.52
CA GLU A 6 15.27 14.23 13.74
C GLU A 6 16.22 13.68 12.67
N SER A 7 16.17 12.37 12.45
CA SER A 7 16.98 11.79 11.36
C SER A 7 16.44 12.28 10.02
N LEU A 8 17.31 12.56 9.06
CA LEU A 8 16.93 12.89 7.67
C LEU A 8 15.96 11.86 7.07
N ILE A 9 16.09 10.60 7.48
CA ILE A 9 15.24 9.49 7.07
C ILE A 9 13.79 9.69 7.54
N ASP A 10 13.61 10.16 8.78
CA ASP A 10 12.27 10.39 9.35
C ASP A 10 11.54 11.53 8.63
N VAL A 11 12.27 12.58 8.23
CA VAL A 11 11.73 13.71 7.48
C VAL A 11 11.42 13.29 6.04
N ALA A 12 12.34 12.60 5.38
CA ALA A 12 12.16 12.09 4.02
C ALA A 12 10.95 11.15 3.91
N ALA A 13 10.77 10.24 4.88
CA ALA A 13 9.62 9.33 4.91
C ALA A 13 8.28 10.08 5.01
N ARG A 14 8.23 11.21 5.74
CA ARG A 14 7.01 12.03 5.85
C ARG A 14 6.71 12.79 4.58
N ILE A 15 7.73 13.41 3.99
CA ILE A 15 7.60 14.11 2.70
C ILE A 15 7.11 13.13 1.64
N LEU A 16 7.71 11.94 1.59
CA LEU A 16 7.27 10.87 0.70
C LEU A 16 5.82 10.48 0.96
N GLY A 17 5.43 10.27 2.22
CA GLY A 17 4.04 9.95 2.59
C GLY A 17 3.03 11.01 2.13
N ILE A 18 3.35 12.30 2.30
CA ILE A 18 2.51 13.40 1.83
C ILE A 18 2.45 13.43 0.30
N ALA A 19 3.61 13.29 -0.36
CA ALA A 19 3.69 13.28 -1.82
C ALA A 19 2.85 12.15 -2.41
N ILE A 20 2.91 10.94 -1.85
CA ILE A 20 2.09 9.79 -2.26
C ILE A 20 0.59 10.10 -2.12
N LEU A 21 0.19 10.69 -0.99
CA LEU A 21 -1.20 11.02 -0.72
C LEU A 21 -1.74 12.04 -1.73
N ILE A 22 -0.92 13.04 -2.07
CA ILE A 22 -1.22 14.02 -3.12
C ILE A 22 -1.27 13.35 -4.50
N THR A 23 -0.28 12.50 -4.85
CA THR A 23 -0.26 11.79 -6.14
C THR A 23 -1.51 10.93 -6.32
N LEU A 24 -1.92 10.20 -5.28
CA LEU A 24 -3.14 9.40 -5.27
C LEU A 24 -4.39 10.26 -5.46
N LEU A 25 -4.48 11.40 -4.75
CA LEU A 25 -5.61 12.32 -4.87
C LEU A 25 -5.69 13.00 -6.24
N VAL A 26 -4.57 13.41 -6.83
CA VAL A 26 -4.57 14.20 -8.07
C VAL A 26 -4.70 13.30 -9.30
N TYR A 27 -3.89 12.25 -9.39
CA TYR A 27 -3.75 11.47 -10.62
C TYR A 27 -4.66 10.27 -10.68
N ALA A 28 -4.93 9.68 -9.52
CA ALA A 28 -5.68 8.44 -9.48
C ALA A 28 -7.20 8.73 -9.34
N TYR A 29 -7.59 9.80 -8.62
CA TYR A 29 -9.00 10.15 -8.39
C TYR A 29 -9.88 10.28 -9.65
N PRO A 30 -9.49 11.01 -10.73
CA PRO A 30 -10.34 11.14 -11.91
C PRO A 30 -10.64 9.80 -12.58
N ARG A 31 -9.65 8.91 -12.62
CA ARG A 31 -9.76 7.58 -13.22
C ARG A 31 -10.50 6.60 -12.33
N PHE A 32 -10.45 6.80 -11.02
CA PHE A 32 -11.30 6.06 -10.08
C PHE A 32 -12.76 6.49 -10.18
N TYR A 33 -13.01 7.80 -10.33
CA TYR A 33 -14.36 8.32 -10.52
C TYR A 33 -15.01 7.71 -11.76
N SER A 34 -14.29 7.62 -12.89
CA SER A 34 -14.81 6.96 -14.09
C SER A 34 -15.07 5.46 -13.87
N ALA A 35 -14.16 4.71 -13.23
CA ALA A 35 -14.36 3.28 -12.95
C ALA A 35 -15.49 2.98 -11.94
N LEU A 36 -15.82 3.95 -11.07
CA LEU A 36 -16.95 3.83 -10.15
C LEU A 36 -18.29 4.02 -10.88
N LEU A 37 -18.31 4.92 -11.87
CA LEU A 37 -19.45 5.22 -12.71
C LEU A 37 -19.73 4.13 -13.76
N GLU A 38 -18.69 3.43 -14.22
CA GLU A 38 -18.83 2.24 -15.06
C GLU A 38 -19.45 1.10 -14.21
N ALA A 39 -20.76 0.88 -14.38
CA ALA A 39 -21.50 -0.17 -13.70
C ALA A 39 -21.38 -1.50 -14.45
N PRO A 40 -20.81 -2.57 -13.85
CA PRO A 40 -21.14 -3.89 -14.31
C PRO A 40 -22.55 -4.25 -13.84
N ASN A 41 -23.47 -4.42 -14.79
CA ASN A 41 -24.89 -4.70 -14.50
C ASN A 41 -25.15 -6.14 -14.01
N TYR A 42 -24.11 -6.95 -13.75
CA TYR A 42 -24.26 -8.33 -13.33
C TYR A 42 -22.98 -8.84 -12.65
N LEU A 43 -23.12 -9.50 -11.49
CA LEU A 43 -22.06 -10.23 -10.81
C LEU A 43 -21.74 -11.53 -11.57
N LEU A 44 -21.11 -11.43 -12.74
CA LEU A 44 -20.51 -12.60 -13.37
C LEU A 44 -19.21 -12.93 -12.62
N ILE A 45 -19.01 -14.20 -12.30
CA ILE A 45 -17.83 -14.70 -11.56
C ILE A 45 -16.51 -14.30 -12.27
N ASP A 46 -16.54 -14.12 -13.59
CA ASP A 46 -15.41 -13.64 -14.38
C ASP A 46 -15.00 -12.19 -14.08
N GLU A 47 -15.88 -11.35 -13.53
CA GLU A 47 -15.56 -9.98 -13.14
C GLU A 47 -14.78 -9.87 -11.83
N PHE A 48 -14.72 -10.95 -11.03
CA PHE A 48 -13.88 -11.02 -9.83
C PHE A 48 -12.40 -11.23 -10.13
N LYS A 49 -12.02 -11.40 -11.41
CA LYS A 49 -10.61 -11.49 -11.83
C LYS A 49 -9.91 -10.14 -11.66
N GLY A 50 -8.62 -10.21 -11.33
CA GLY A 50 -7.79 -9.02 -11.21
C GLY A 50 -7.69 -8.26 -12.53
N GLY A 51 -7.80 -6.92 -12.46
CA GLY A 51 -7.80 -6.05 -13.65
C GLY A 51 -9.19 -5.72 -14.23
N ASN A 52 -10.27 -6.33 -13.75
CA ASN A 52 -11.65 -5.96 -14.14
C ASN A 52 -12.23 -4.82 -13.29
N THR A 53 -13.36 -4.25 -13.71
CA THR A 53 -14.02 -3.07 -13.08
C THR A 53 -14.28 -3.26 -11.59
N ILE A 54 -14.78 -4.43 -11.17
CA ILE A 54 -14.98 -4.78 -9.75
C ILE A 54 -13.64 -4.82 -9.01
N GLY A 55 -12.63 -5.46 -9.60
CA GLY A 55 -11.27 -5.48 -9.06
C GLY A 55 -10.71 -4.08 -8.83
N PHE A 56 -10.91 -3.14 -9.77
CA PHE A 56 -10.49 -1.74 -9.61
C PHE A 56 -11.15 -1.04 -8.43
N ARG A 57 -12.44 -1.32 -8.16
CA ARG A 57 -13.14 -0.78 -6.99
C ARG A 57 -12.53 -1.28 -5.69
N TYR A 58 -12.18 -2.57 -5.61
CA TYR A 58 -11.48 -3.13 -4.45
C TYR A 58 -10.09 -2.53 -4.27
N ALA A 59 -9.32 -2.35 -5.35
CA ALA A 59 -8.04 -1.67 -5.31
C ALA A 59 -8.15 -0.28 -4.67
N TYR A 60 -9.16 0.48 -5.08
CA TYR A 60 -9.39 1.84 -4.61
C TYR A 60 -9.76 1.90 -3.13
N VAL A 61 -10.80 1.16 -2.73
CA VAL A 61 -11.24 1.11 -1.33
C VAL A 61 -10.09 0.59 -0.45
N GLY A 62 -9.39 -0.45 -0.92
CA GLY A 62 -8.25 -1.00 -0.21
C GLY A 62 -7.10 0.00 -0.06
N ALA A 63 -6.75 0.72 -1.12
CA ALA A 63 -5.72 1.76 -1.09
C ALA A 63 -6.08 2.86 -0.08
N TRP A 64 -7.33 3.35 -0.06
CA TRP A 64 -7.78 4.32 0.94
C TRP A 64 -7.69 3.80 2.36
N MET A 65 -8.09 2.55 2.60
CA MET A 65 -7.93 1.94 3.92
C MET A 65 -6.45 1.91 4.34
N LEU A 66 -5.53 1.52 3.44
CA LEU A 66 -4.10 1.54 3.73
C LEU A 66 -3.57 2.97 4.00
N ILE A 67 -4.00 3.98 3.23
CA ILE A 67 -3.63 5.39 3.43
C ILE A 67 -4.13 5.89 4.79
N ILE A 68 -5.43 5.73 5.08
CA ILE A 68 -6.05 6.19 6.33
C ILE A 68 -5.43 5.47 7.52
N SER A 69 -5.00 4.21 7.37
CA SER A 69 -4.30 3.49 8.43
C SER A 69 -3.03 4.21 8.90
N GLN A 70 -2.38 5.01 8.03
CA GLN A 70 -1.16 5.75 8.39
C GLN A 70 -1.41 6.91 9.34
N VAL A 71 -2.67 7.35 9.51
CA VAL A 71 -3.04 8.33 10.54
C VAL A 71 -2.53 7.89 11.92
N TYR A 72 -2.54 6.60 12.22
CA TYR A 72 -1.94 6.07 13.46
C TYR A 72 -0.45 6.44 13.62
N VAL A 73 0.34 6.37 12.54
CA VAL A 73 1.77 6.70 12.57
C VAL A 73 1.96 8.19 12.87
N PHE A 74 1.17 9.05 12.23
CA PHE A 74 1.18 10.49 12.51
C PHE A 74 0.76 10.78 13.95
N LEU A 75 -0.32 10.18 14.43
CA LEU A 75 -0.77 10.36 15.82
C LEU A 75 0.28 9.91 16.83
N LYS A 76 0.92 8.75 16.60
CA LYS A 76 2.02 8.26 17.43
C LYS A 76 3.18 9.26 17.48
N TYR A 77 3.51 9.87 16.34
CA TYR A 77 4.51 10.93 16.24
C TYR A 77 4.09 12.18 17.03
N PHE A 78 2.85 12.65 16.86
CA PHE A 78 2.35 13.84 17.53
C PHE A 78 2.34 13.69 19.06
N ILE A 79 1.89 12.54 19.57
CA ILE A 79 1.92 12.25 21.01
C ILE A 79 3.36 12.28 21.55
N ARG A 80 4.30 11.68 20.83
CA ARG A 80 5.70 11.60 21.25
C ARG A 80 6.40 12.96 21.30
N ASN A 81 6.14 13.84 20.34
CA ASN A 81 6.88 15.10 20.19
C ASN A 81 6.13 16.31 20.74
N PHE A 82 4.80 16.31 20.72
CA PHE A 82 3.95 17.42 21.16
C PHE A 82 3.13 17.10 22.41
N ARG A 83 3.35 15.93 23.05
CA ARG A 83 2.70 15.52 24.32
C ARG A 83 1.16 15.55 24.31
N ILE A 84 0.55 15.37 23.14
CA ILE A 84 -0.91 15.32 22.98
C ILE A 84 -1.48 14.10 23.72
N ARG A 85 -2.60 14.25 24.43
CA ARG A 85 -3.27 13.16 25.15
C ARG A 85 -4.29 12.46 24.26
N ILE A 86 -3.86 11.40 23.57
CA ILE A 86 -4.72 10.55 22.73
C ILE A 86 -4.56 9.08 23.15
N LYS A 87 -5.68 8.34 23.19
CA LYS A 87 -5.69 6.89 23.50
C LYS A 87 -5.14 6.07 22.32
N LEU A 88 -3.82 5.96 22.23
CA LEU A 88 -3.10 5.32 21.12
C LEU A 88 -3.52 3.85 20.87
N ALA A 89 -3.94 3.13 21.91
CA ALA A 89 -4.39 1.74 21.79
C ALA A 89 -5.61 1.56 20.87
N LYS A 90 -6.58 2.49 20.91
CA LYS A 90 -7.75 2.44 20.00
C LYS A 90 -7.32 2.66 18.55
N TRP A 91 -6.45 3.64 18.32
CA TRP A 91 -5.93 3.95 16.99
C TRP A 91 -5.08 2.82 16.40
N LEU A 92 -4.35 2.09 17.25
CA LEU A 92 -3.64 0.89 16.82
C LEU A 92 -4.61 -0.21 16.35
N ASN A 93 -5.72 -0.44 17.05
CA ASN A 93 -6.73 -1.40 16.61
C ASN A 93 -7.36 -0.97 15.26
N ILE A 94 -7.71 0.31 15.09
CA ILE A 94 -8.23 0.85 13.83
C ILE A 94 -7.20 0.66 12.71
N HIS A 95 -5.92 0.97 12.95
CA HIS A 95 -4.83 0.75 12.00
C HIS A 95 -4.73 -0.72 11.57
N CYS A 96 -4.81 -1.66 12.51
CA CYS A 96 -4.78 -3.09 12.19
C CYS A 96 -5.99 -3.52 11.36
N ILE A 97 -7.20 -3.06 11.70
CA ILE A 97 -8.43 -3.38 10.95
C ILE A 97 -8.34 -2.84 9.53
N LEU A 98 -8.00 -1.55 9.37
CA LEU A 98 -7.87 -0.92 8.06
C LEU A 98 -6.78 -1.59 7.22
N ASN A 99 -5.61 -1.91 7.80
CA ASN A 99 -4.57 -2.62 7.07
C ASN A 99 -4.98 -4.03 6.65
N THR A 100 -5.71 -4.75 7.51
CA THR A 100 -6.16 -6.12 7.19
C THR A 100 -7.20 -6.10 6.08
N THR A 101 -8.20 -5.23 6.18
CA THR A 101 -9.23 -5.10 5.15
C THR A 101 -8.65 -4.56 3.85
N GLY A 102 -7.80 -3.52 3.91
CA GLY A 102 -7.14 -2.96 2.74
C GLY A 102 -6.21 -3.95 2.04
N PHE A 103 -5.46 -4.73 2.80
CA PHE A 103 -4.66 -5.85 2.30
C PHE A 103 -5.52 -6.85 1.53
N ALA A 104 -6.60 -7.36 2.14
CA ALA A 104 -7.47 -8.34 1.51
C ALA A 104 -8.04 -7.84 0.18
N LEU A 105 -8.55 -6.60 0.15
CA LEU A 105 -9.12 -5.99 -1.05
C LEU A 105 -8.08 -5.83 -2.18
N ILE A 106 -6.85 -5.42 -1.86
CA ILE A 106 -5.79 -5.26 -2.88
C ILE A 106 -5.28 -6.61 -3.38
N ILE A 107 -5.19 -7.63 -2.52
CA ILE A 107 -4.82 -8.98 -2.92
C ILE A 107 -5.88 -9.58 -3.85
N ILE A 108 -7.16 -9.42 -3.54
CA ILE A 108 -8.27 -9.81 -4.43
C ILE A 108 -8.16 -9.06 -5.76
N HIS A 109 -7.93 -7.74 -5.73
CA HIS A 109 -7.71 -6.94 -6.94
C HIS A 109 -6.54 -7.44 -7.80
N SER A 110 -5.46 -7.92 -7.17
CA SER A 110 -4.32 -8.47 -7.91
C SER A 110 -4.62 -9.80 -8.62
N GLY A 111 -5.79 -10.39 -8.37
CA GLY A 111 -6.18 -11.70 -8.89
C GLY A 111 -5.54 -12.86 -8.11
N PHE A 112 -4.95 -12.60 -6.95
CA PHE A 112 -4.33 -13.64 -6.13
C PHE A 112 -5.40 -14.42 -5.32
N PRO A 113 -5.28 -15.75 -5.18
CA PRO A 113 -4.22 -16.61 -5.73
C PRO A 113 -4.49 -17.16 -7.14
N TYR A 114 -5.63 -16.86 -7.76
CA TYR A 114 -6.13 -17.62 -8.92
C TYR A 114 -5.54 -17.23 -10.29
N SER A 115 -5.25 -15.95 -10.54
CA SER A 115 -4.84 -15.43 -11.86
C SER A 115 -3.88 -14.25 -11.76
N PHE A 116 -2.89 -14.32 -10.88
CA PHE A 116 -1.92 -13.24 -10.70
C PHE A 116 -0.91 -13.19 -11.87
N ARG A 117 -1.24 -12.42 -12.91
CA ARG A 117 -0.46 -12.30 -14.16
C ARG A 117 1.02 -11.95 -13.96
N TYR A 118 1.32 -11.21 -12.89
CA TYR A 118 2.66 -10.71 -12.58
C TYR A 118 3.31 -11.44 -11.40
N TRP A 119 2.97 -12.72 -11.20
CA TRP A 119 3.52 -13.51 -10.09
C TRP A 119 5.05 -13.60 -10.08
N GLU A 120 5.67 -13.60 -11.26
CA GLU A 120 7.12 -13.43 -11.46
C GLU A 120 7.43 -11.98 -11.88
N PRO A 121 7.67 -11.05 -10.94
CA PRO A 121 7.94 -9.67 -11.30
C PRO A 121 9.28 -9.51 -12.03
N PHE A 122 10.32 -10.25 -11.63
CA PHE A 122 11.69 -10.05 -12.12
C PHE A 122 11.90 -10.49 -13.56
N THR A 123 11.09 -11.43 -14.09
CA THR A 123 11.13 -11.80 -15.51
C THR A 123 10.53 -10.72 -16.42
N ARG A 124 9.84 -9.74 -15.84
CA ARG A 124 9.12 -8.66 -16.53
C ARG A 124 9.68 -7.27 -16.23
N ILE A 125 10.81 -7.19 -15.52
CA ILE A 125 11.52 -5.94 -15.28
C ILE A 125 12.69 -5.85 -16.26
N ASN A 126 12.67 -4.82 -17.10
CA ASN A 126 13.76 -4.46 -18.00
C ASN A 126 14.10 -2.98 -17.83
N VAL A 127 15.18 -2.65 -17.13
CA VAL A 127 15.51 -1.26 -16.79
C VAL A 127 15.97 -0.46 -18.03
N PHE A 128 16.33 -1.13 -19.12
CA PHE A 128 16.86 -0.49 -20.32
C PHE A 128 15.77 -0.03 -21.31
N THR A 129 14.52 -0.45 -21.14
CA THR A 129 13.41 -0.09 -22.03
C THR A 129 12.55 1.06 -21.46
N GLY A 130 13.12 1.87 -20.58
CA GLY A 130 12.42 3.01 -19.98
C GLY A 130 11.28 2.60 -19.03
N LEU A 131 10.22 3.41 -18.97
CA LEU A 131 9.09 3.18 -18.06
C LEU A 131 8.30 1.90 -18.36
N GLU A 132 8.15 1.51 -19.64
CA GLU A 132 7.47 0.27 -20.03
C GLU A 132 8.14 -0.97 -19.44
N GLY A 133 9.47 -0.93 -19.36
CA GLY A 133 10.26 -2.00 -18.75
C GLY A 133 10.02 -2.18 -17.26
N LEU A 134 9.28 -1.29 -16.60
CA LEU A 134 8.97 -1.37 -15.18
C LEU A 134 7.62 -2.06 -14.90
N ILE A 135 6.94 -2.62 -15.90
CA ILE A 135 5.64 -3.29 -15.73
C ILE A 135 5.68 -4.40 -14.65
N GLY A 136 6.81 -5.10 -14.51
CA GLY A 136 6.98 -6.10 -13.44
C GLY A 136 6.84 -5.54 -12.00
N ILE A 137 6.93 -4.22 -11.80
CA ILE A 137 6.66 -3.57 -10.50
C ILE A 137 5.23 -3.84 -10.02
N ARG A 138 4.26 -4.00 -10.93
CA ARG A 138 2.88 -4.38 -10.57
C ARG A 138 2.85 -5.68 -9.75
N GLY A 139 3.68 -6.65 -10.16
CA GLY A 139 3.86 -7.90 -9.46
C GLY A 139 4.60 -7.76 -8.13
N LEU A 140 5.69 -6.98 -8.15
CA LEU A 140 6.52 -6.75 -6.97
C LEU A 140 5.73 -6.08 -5.85
N LEU A 141 4.80 -5.19 -6.19
CA LEU A 141 3.94 -4.50 -5.24
C LEU A 141 3.12 -5.48 -4.39
N ALA A 142 2.52 -6.51 -4.99
CA ALA A 142 1.73 -7.50 -4.25
C ALA A 142 2.61 -8.34 -3.30
N TRP A 143 3.81 -8.73 -3.73
CA TRP A 143 4.75 -9.45 -2.87
C TRP A 143 5.25 -8.61 -1.70
N VAL A 144 5.58 -7.34 -1.94
CA VAL A 144 5.96 -6.41 -0.87
C VAL A 144 4.79 -6.15 0.07
N LEU A 145 3.56 -6.07 -0.46
CA LEU A 145 2.34 -5.96 0.35
C LEU A 145 2.17 -7.17 1.27
N LEU A 146 2.37 -8.39 0.77
CA LEU A 146 2.33 -9.62 1.56
C LEU A 146 3.43 -9.64 2.64
N LEU A 147 4.65 -9.21 2.31
CA LEU A 147 5.74 -9.08 3.27
C LEU A 147 5.43 -8.03 4.36
N ALA A 148 4.84 -6.89 3.99
CA ALA A 148 4.45 -5.85 4.92
C ALA A 148 3.35 -6.33 5.87
N PHE A 149 2.34 -7.02 5.34
CA PHE A 149 1.25 -7.59 6.13
C PHE A 149 1.75 -8.65 7.12
N THR A 150 2.52 -9.63 6.65
CA THR A 150 3.05 -10.72 7.47
C THR A 150 3.98 -10.20 8.58
N SER A 151 4.88 -9.28 8.25
CA SER A 151 5.78 -8.65 9.25
C SER A 151 5.02 -7.77 10.26
N GLY A 152 3.95 -7.10 9.84
CA GLY A 152 3.07 -6.34 10.74
C GLY A 152 2.32 -7.26 11.70
N PHE A 153 1.79 -8.37 11.19
CA PHE A 153 1.10 -9.40 11.97
C PHE A 153 2.04 -10.01 13.03
N LEU A 154 3.25 -10.42 12.64
CA LEU A 154 4.25 -10.95 13.56
C LEU A 154 4.69 -9.92 14.61
N ASN A 155 4.78 -8.64 14.27
CA ASN A 155 5.09 -7.58 15.22
C ASN A 155 3.97 -7.41 16.27
N ARG A 156 2.71 -7.61 15.88
CA ARG A 156 1.56 -7.52 16.80
C ARG A 156 1.43 -8.75 17.68
N TYR A 157 1.35 -9.93 17.06
CA TYR A 157 0.95 -11.17 17.72
C TYR A 157 2.11 -12.11 18.06
N GLY A 158 3.31 -11.85 17.54
CA GLY A 158 4.50 -12.63 17.87
C GLY A 158 4.86 -12.54 19.36
N SER A 159 5.24 -13.67 19.94
CA SER A 159 5.66 -13.78 21.35
C SER A 159 7.15 -13.50 21.56
N ASN A 160 8.00 -13.81 20.57
CA ASN A 160 9.45 -13.68 20.69
C ASN A 160 9.95 -12.24 20.45
N LEU A 161 10.55 -11.61 21.46
CA LEU A 161 11.06 -10.23 21.39
C LEU A 161 12.14 -10.01 20.31
N LYS A 162 13.03 -10.97 20.07
CA LYS A 162 14.05 -10.86 19.01
C LYS A 162 13.38 -10.83 17.64
N LEU A 163 12.43 -11.74 17.42
CA LEU A 163 11.65 -11.80 16.18
C LEU A 163 10.86 -10.50 15.97
N LYS A 164 10.22 -9.96 17.01
CA LYS A 164 9.49 -8.69 16.92
C LYS A 164 10.39 -7.52 16.51
N ARG A 165 11.62 -7.44 17.02
CA ARG A 165 12.57 -6.38 16.62
C ARG A 165 12.94 -6.47 15.15
N ILE A 166 13.23 -7.67 14.66
CA ILE A 166 13.54 -7.91 13.24
C ILE A 166 12.30 -7.60 12.38
N SER A 167 11.16 -8.15 12.76
CA SER A 167 9.88 -7.97 12.08
C SER A 167 9.49 -6.50 12.00
N ASN A 168 9.75 -5.71 13.06
CA ASN A 168 9.45 -4.28 13.05
C ASN A 168 10.34 -3.51 12.04
N ARG A 169 11.61 -3.91 11.86
CA ARG A 169 12.48 -3.31 10.83
C ARG A 169 12.01 -3.69 9.44
N ILE A 170 11.74 -4.98 9.22
CA ILE A 170 11.20 -5.49 7.94
C ILE A 170 9.90 -4.77 7.61
N HIS A 171 8.98 -4.67 8.57
CA HIS A 171 7.70 -3.98 8.40
C HIS A 171 7.90 -2.52 8.01
N PHE A 172 8.75 -1.78 8.73
CA PHE A 172 9.04 -0.38 8.39
C PHE A 172 9.58 -0.21 6.96
N TYR A 173 10.61 -0.97 6.58
CA TYR A 173 11.20 -0.86 5.24
C TYR A 173 10.27 -1.36 4.14
N SER A 174 9.54 -2.44 4.39
CA SER A 174 8.54 -2.98 3.44
C SER A 174 7.42 -1.98 3.19
N ILE A 175 6.93 -1.27 4.21
CA ILE A 175 5.94 -0.19 4.05
C ILE A 175 6.53 0.97 3.23
N LEU A 176 7.77 1.38 3.49
CA LEU A 176 8.42 2.45 2.71
C LEU A 176 8.54 2.08 1.23
N ILE A 177 9.00 0.86 0.94
CA ILE A 177 9.13 0.33 -0.42
C ILE A 177 7.75 0.19 -1.07
N LEU A 178 6.76 -0.36 -0.35
CA LEU A 178 5.39 -0.52 -0.82
C LEU A 178 4.83 0.80 -1.34
N TYR A 179 5.04 1.86 -0.58
CA TYR A 179 4.57 3.19 -0.90
C TYR A 179 5.25 3.79 -2.13
N ALA A 180 6.56 3.61 -2.28
CA ALA A 180 7.28 4.01 -3.49
C ALA A 180 6.82 3.23 -4.72
N LEU A 181 6.70 1.90 -4.60
CA LEU A 181 6.22 1.02 -5.67
C LEU A 181 4.76 1.33 -6.04
N ALA A 182 3.92 1.73 -5.07
CA ALA A 182 2.53 2.10 -5.33
C ALA A 182 2.43 3.34 -6.22
N CYS A 183 3.26 4.36 -5.98
CA CYS A 183 3.34 5.52 -6.86
C CYS A 183 3.74 5.14 -8.29
N ILE A 184 4.78 4.30 -8.43
CA ILE A 184 5.22 3.84 -9.74
C ILE A 184 4.12 3.00 -10.41
N HIS A 185 3.46 2.12 -9.65
CA HIS A 185 2.34 1.32 -10.15
C HIS A 185 1.19 2.18 -10.68
N ILE A 186 0.83 3.26 -9.98
CA ILE A 186 -0.21 4.20 -10.42
C ILE A 186 0.23 4.91 -11.70
N LEU A 187 1.47 5.41 -11.73
CA LEU A 187 2.04 6.05 -12.92
C LEU A 187 1.98 5.11 -14.13
N LEU A 188 2.49 3.88 -13.98
CA LEU A 188 2.44 2.86 -15.04
C LEU A 188 1.02 2.50 -15.46
N SER A 189 0.07 2.50 -14.53
CA SER A 189 -1.34 2.19 -14.83
C SER A 189 -2.02 3.34 -15.58
N ILE A 190 -1.55 4.57 -15.39
CA ILE A 190 -2.04 5.75 -16.12
C ILE A 190 -1.43 5.79 -17.51
N THR A 191 -0.11 5.63 -17.61
CA THR A 191 0.66 5.75 -18.85
C THR A 191 0.45 4.58 -19.80
N PHE A 192 0.35 3.34 -19.27
CA PHE A 192 0.23 2.12 -20.07
C PHE A 192 -1.02 1.30 -19.68
N PRO A 193 -2.22 1.79 -19.99
CA PRO A 193 -3.46 1.14 -19.58
C PRO A 193 -3.76 -0.17 -20.30
N GLU A 194 -3.30 -0.36 -21.53
CA GLU A 194 -3.45 -1.58 -22.33
C GLU A 194 -2.67 -2.77 -21.78
N THR A 195 -1.64 -2.52 -20.96
CA THR A 195 -0.80 -3.59 -20.40
C THR A 195 -1.40 -4.25 -19.16
N ARG A 196 -2.59 -3.83 -18.72
CA ARG A 196 -3.27 -4.29 -17.49
C ARG A 196 -3.57 -5.79 -17.49
#